data_AF-A0A7S4HG33-F1
#
_entry.id   AF-A0A7S4HG33-F1
#
_cell.length_a   1.000
_cell.length_b   1.000
_cell.length_c   1.000
_cell.angle_alpha   90.00
_cell.angle_beta   90.00
_cell.angle_gamma   90.00
#
_symmetry.space_group_name_H-M   'P 1'
#
loop_
_entity.id
_entity.type
_entity.pdbx_description
1 polymer ?
#
loop_
_entity_poly.entity_id
_entity_poly.type
_entity_poly.pdbx_seq_one_letter_code
_entity_poly.pdbx_strand_id
1 'polypeptide(L)'
;ALILVPDPFFNEPGYERIRNTPEGDLQSRQYNETLREATVRYAMIQQIKSPSPELKETIHTHFYLRKAALLAQVGEWTRDRKNSTRHAGAMRQLLSELEAALATAP
;
A
#
# COMPACT_ATOMS: atom_id res chain seq x y z
N ALA A 1 9.24 14.30 -8.06
CA ALA A 1 7.95 13.63 -8.35
C ALA A 1 6.84 14.34 -7.57
N LEU A 2 5.63 14.49 -8.13
CA LEU A 2 4.55 15.32 -7.55
C LEU A 2 3.40 14.52 -6.92
N ILE A 3 3.14 13.29 -7.37
CA ILE A 3 1.92 12.55 -7.02
C ILE A 3 2.22 11.37 -6.09
N LEU A 4 3.11 10.45 -6.50
CA LEU A 4 3.51 9.29 -5.69
C LEU A 4 4.64 9.67 -4.72
N VAL A 5 4.27 10.34 -3.63
CA VAL A 5 5.18 10.84 -2.59
C VAL A 5 4.85 10.24 -1.21
N PRO A 6 5.78 10.27 -0.22
CA PRO A 6 5.55 9.64 1.10
C PRO A 6 4.37 10.19 1.90
N ASP A 7 4.07 11.49 1.77
CA ASP A 7 2.98 12.17 2.47
C ASP A 7 2.05 12.89 1.48
N PRO A 8 1.24 12.12 0.72
CA PRO A 8 0.39 12.67 -0.35
C PRO A 8 -0.76 13.51 0.20
N PHE A 9 -1.10 13.37 1.49
CA PHE A 9 -2.06 14.23 2.20
C PHE A 9 -1.76 15.73 2.01
N PHE A 10 -0.48 16.11 2.00
CA PHE A 10 -0.08 17.51 1.84
C PHE A 10 0.00 17.98 0.38
N ASN A 11 -0.41 17.16 -0.59
CA ASN A 11 -0.62 17.63 -1.96
C ASN A 11 -1.94 18.41 -2.09
N GLU A 12 -2.83 18.31 -1.09
CA GLU A 12 -4.06 19.08 -1.04
C GLU A 12 -3.77 20.58 -0.77
N PRO A 13 -4.36 21.51 -1.54
CA PRO A 13 -4.12 22.93 -1.35
C PRO A 13 -4.45 23.42 0.08
N GLY A 14 -3.50 24.10 0.71
CA GLY A 14 -3.65 24.69 2.04
C GLY A 14 -3.26 23.75 3.19
N TYR A 15 -3.04 22.46 2.94
CA TYR A 15 -2.66 21.50 3.97
C TYR A 15 -1.18 21.60 4.34
N GLU A 16 -0.35 22.21 3.50
CA GLU A 16 1.05 22.50 3.79
C GLU A 16 1.25 23.35 5.05
N ARG A 17 0.22 24.13 5.43
CA ARG A 17 0.23 25.01 6.61
C ARG A 17 0.31 24.25 7.93
N ILE A 18 -0.16 23.00 7.96
CA ILE A 18 -0.15 22.14 9.14
C ILE A 18 0.98 21.09 9.08
N ARG A 19 1.87 21.16 8.08
CA ARG A 19 3.03 20.27 8.00
C ARG A 19 3.97 20.48 9.18
N ASN A 20 4.58 19.39 9.66
CA ASN A 20 5.46 19.38 10.84
C ASN A 20 4.75 19.73 12.15
N THR A 21 3.42 19.66 12.18
CA THR A 21 2.64 19.75 13.43
C THR A 21 2.18 18.35 13.85
N PRO A 22 1.98 18.09 15.16
CA PRO A 22 1.45 16.80 15.61
C PRO A 22 0.10 16.44 14.96
N GLU A 23 -0.72 17.44 14.69
CA GLU A 23 -2.02 17.28 14.00
C GLU A 23 -1.83 16.87 12.54
N GLY A 24 -1.03 17.61 11.77
CA GLY A 24 -0.74 17.27 10.37
C GLY A 24 -0.08 15.91 10.22
N ASP A 25 0.82 15.54 11.14
CA ASP A 25 1.45 14.22 11.17
C ASP A 25 0.44 13.10 11.45
N LEU A 26 -0.56 13.35 12.31
CA LEU A 26 -1.63 12.39 12.57
C LEU A 26 -2.54 12.23 11.34
N GLN A 27 -2.95 13.33 10.73
CA GLN A 27 -3.83 13.31 9.56
C GLN A 27 -3.14 12.66 8.34
N SER A 28 -1.88 13.01 8.07
CA SER A 28 -1.09 12.36 7.01
C SER A 28 -0.96 10.86 7.22
N ARG A 29 -0.74 10.42 8.47
CA ARG A 29 -0.68 8.99 8.80
C ARG A 29 -2.02 8.27 8.53
N GLN A 30 -3.13 8.82 9.01
CA GLN A 30 -4.46 8.25 8.77
C GLN A 30 -4.81 8.17 7.28
N TYR A 31 -4.40 9.19 6.51
CA TYR A 31 -4.52 9.19 5.06
C TYR A 31 -3.70 8.04 4.43
N ASN A 32 -2.45 7.88 4.87
CA ASN A 32 -1.58 6.80 4.44
C ASN A 32 -2.09 5.40 4.79
N GLU A 33 -2.79 5.21 5.91
CA GLU A 33 -3.43 3.92 6.24
C GLU A 33 -4.38 3.48 5.12
N THR A 34 -5.26 4.38 4.69
CA THR A 34 -6.24 4.09 3.63
C THR A 34 -5.57 3.84 2.30
N LEU A 35 -4.55 4.63 1.95
CA LEU A 35 -3.80 4.43 0.72
C LEU A 35 -3.01 3.12 0.70
N ARG A 36 -2.41 2.70 1.81
CA ARG A 36 -1.69 1.42 1.91
C ARG A 36 -2.65 0.25 1.70
N GLU A 37 -3.83 0.27 2.35
CA GLU A 37 -4.87 -0.75 2.14
C GLU A 37 -5.28 -0.81 0.66
N ALA A 38 -5.56 0.35 0.05
CA ALA A 38 -5.96 0.44 -1.35
C ALA A 38 -4.84 -0.02 -2.31
N THR A 39 -3.59 0.31 -2.00
CA THR A 39 -2.43 -0.11 -2.80
C THR A 39 -2.31 -1.63 -2.81
N VAL A 40 -2.38 -2.28 -1.64
CA VAL A 40 -2.29 -3.75 -1.58
C VAL A 40 -3.49 -4.39 -2.29
N ARG A 41 -4.70 -3.87 -2.07
CA ARG A 41 -5.92 -4.42 -2.66
C ARG A 41 -5.96 -4.28 -4.18
N TYR A 42 -5.85 -3.04 -4.67
CA TYR A 42 -6.13 -2.70 -6.07
C TYR A 42 -4.86 -2.71 -6.93
N ALA A 43 -3.77 -2.16 -6.41
CA ALA A 43 -2.53 -2.02 -7.18
C ALA A 43 -1.63 -3.27 -7.12
N MET A 44 -1.88 -4.21 -6.18
CA MET A 44 -1.15 -5.47 -6.10
C MET A 44 -2.05 -6.67 -6.37
N ILE A 45 -2.96 -7.01 -5.45
CA ILE A 45 -3.75 -8.25 -5.51
C ILE A 45 -4.58 -8.32 -6.79
N GLN A 46 -5.32 -7.27 -7.12
CA GLN A 46 -6.13 -7.27 -8.35
C GLN A 46 -5.28 -7.29 -9.62
N GLN A 47 -4.14 -6.60 -9.64
CA GLN A 47 -3.23 -6.64 -10.79
C GLN A 47 -2.66 -8.06 -11.00
N ILE A 48 -2.36 -8.79 -9.92
CA ILE A 48 -1.90 -10.18 -10.02
C ILE A 48 -3.04 -11.10 -10.53
N LYS A 49 -4.23 -10.96 -9.96
CA LYS A 49 -5.38 -11.84 -10.24
C LYS A 49 -6.02 -11.60 -11.61
N SER A 50 -6.08 -10.34 -12.04
CA SER A 50 -6.76 -9.91 -13.26
C SER A 50 -5.98 -8.79 -13.96
N PRO A 51 -4.75 -9.06 -14.44
CA PRO A 51 -3.98 -8.08 -15.18
C PRO A 51 -4.64 -7.77 -16.53
N SER A 52 -4.41 -6.56 -17.05
CA SER A 52 -4.75 -6.29 -18.46
C SER A 52 -3.93 -7.22 -19.37
N PRO A 53 -4.52 -7.78 -20.43
CA PRO A 53 -3.83 -8.73 -21.31
C PRO A 53 -2.49 -8.20 -21.85
N GLU A 54 -2.43 -6.92 -22.19
CA GLU A 54 -1.29 -6.22 -22.77
C GLU A 54 -0.12 -6.10 -21.79
N LEU A 55 -0.40 -6.06 -20.48
CA LEU A 55 0.61 -5.90 -19.42
C LEU A 55 0.83 -7.16 -18.59
N LYS A 56 0.11 -8.26 -18.90
CA LYS A 56 0.09 -9.48 -18.08
C LYS A 56 1.49 -10.00 -17.74
N GLU A 57 2.34 -10.17 -18.75
CA GLU A 57 3.71 -10.67 -18.55
C GLU A 57 4.55 -9.71 -17.68
N THR A 58 4.44 -8.41 -17.93
CA THR A 58 5.17 -7.39 -17.14
C THR A 58 4.73 -7.38 -15.69
N ILE A 59 3.42 -7.45 -15.44
CA ILE A 59 2.84 -7.48 -14.09
C ILE A 59 3.29 -8.74 -13.36
N HIS A 60 3.13 -9.92 -13.98
CA HIS A 60 3.52 -11.19 -13.35
C HIS A 60 5.02 -11.26 -13.08
N THR A 61 5.85 -10.85 -14.03
CA THR A 61 7.31 -10.79 -13.86
C THR A 61 7.70 -9.84 -12.71
N HIS A 62 7.09 -8.66 -12.63
CA HIS A 62 7.34 -7.71 -11.54
C HIS A 62 7.03 -8.35 -10.19
N PHE A 63 5.84 -8.92 -10.02
CA PHE A 63 5.40 -9.48 -8.74
C PHE A 63 6.18 -10.75 -8.37
N TYR A 64 6.59 -11.56 -9.35
CA TYR A 64 7.47 -12.70 -9.13
C TYR A 64 8.83 -12.26 -8.57
N LEU A 65 9.52 -11.34 -9.27
CA LEU A 65 10.86 -10.87 -8.88
C LEU A 65 10.86 -10.09 -7.56
N ARG A 66 9.76 -9.39 -7.25
CA ARG A 66 9.66 -8.51 -6.08
C ARG A 66 8.93 -9.14 -4.90
N LYS A 67 8.47 -10.39 -5.00
CA LYS A 67 7.65 -11.09 -3.98
C LYS A 67 8.17 -10.91 -2.56
N ALA A 68 9.44 -11.24 -2.31
CA ALA A 68 10.02 -11.15 -0.96
C ALA A 68 10.03 -9.71 -0.43
N ALA A 69 10.41 -8.75 -1.27
CA ALA A 69 10.45 -7.34 -0.90
C ALA A 69 9.04 -6.77 -0.61
N LEU A 70 8.05 -7.16 -1.42
CA LEU A 70 6.66 -6.73 -1.23
C LEU A 70 6.06 -7.30 0.06
N LEU A 71 6.26 -8.59 0.34
CA LEU A 71 5.80 -9.20 1.59
C LEU A 71 6.48 -8.58 2.82
N ALA A 72 7.78 -8.29 2.73
CA ALA A 72 8.49 -7.57 3.79
C ALA A 72 7.88 -6.18 4.04
N GLN A 73 7.70 -5.39 2.98
CA GLN A 73 7.14 -4.03 3.06
C GLN A 73 5.70 -4.02 3.60
N VAL A 74 4.83 -4.89 3.08
CA VAL A 74 3.44 -4.98 3.57
C VAL A 74 3.39 -5.52 5.00
N GLY A 75 4.29 -6.44 5.35
CA GLY A 75 4.47 -6.92 6.73
C GLY A 75 4.92 -5.83 7.69
N GLU A 76 5.81 -4.93 7.27
CA GLU A 76 6.20 -3.74 8.03
C GLU A 76 5.03 -2.78 8.23
N TRP A 77 4.31 -2.44 7.15
CA TRP A 77 3.09 -1.62 7.25
C TRP A 77 2.06 -2.23 8.19
N THR A 78 1.93 -3.55 8.21
CA THR A 78 1.00 -4.26 9.11
C THR A 78 1.42 -4.17 10.59
N ARG A 79 2.73 -4.15 10.87
CA ARG A 79 3.30 -4.16 12.23
C ARG A 79 3.54 -2.77 12.81
N ASP A 80 3.32 -1.71 12.05
CA ASP A 80 3.49 -0.33 12.52
C ASP A 80 2.59 -0.07 13.74
N ARG A 81 3.22 0.25 14.88
CA ARG A 81 2.53 0.46 16.16
C ARG A 81 1.70 1.74 16.19
N LYS A 82 1.92 2.64 15.22
CA LYS A 82 1.15 3.89 15.09
C LYS A 82 -0.18 3.67 14.38
N ASN A 83 -0.43 2.47 13.85
CA ASN A 83 -1.64 2.15 13.12
C ASN A 83 -2.88 2.16 14.02
N SER A 84 -4.00 2.59 13.46
CA SER A 84 -5.32 2.32 14.02
C SER A 84 -5.59 0.82 14.09
N THR A 85 -6.33 0.37 15.10
CA THR A 85 -6.70 -1.06 15.26
C THR A 85 -7.43 -1.59 14.03
N ARG A 86 -8.29 -0.76 13.43
CA ARG A 86 -9.02 -1.06 12.18
C ARG A 86 -8.05 -1.34 11.04
N HIS A 87 -7.12 -0.42 10.80
CA HIS A 87 -6.13 -0.54 9.73
C HIS A 87 -5.23 -1.76 9.93
N ALA A 88 -4.72 -1.98 11.15
CA ALA A 88 -3.90 -3.14 11.46
C ALA A 88 -4.64 -4.47 11.18
N GLY A 89 -5.93 -4.54 11.50
CA GLY A 89 -6.78 -5.70 11.16
C GLY A 89 -6.92 -5.91 9.65
N ALA A 90 -7.25 -4.84 8.92
CA ALA A 90 -7.39 -4.88 7.46
C ALA A 90 -6.09 -5.29 6.76
N MET A 91 -4.95 -4.76 7.21
CA MET A 91 -3.63 -5.08 6.64
C MET A 91 -3.23 -6.54 6.86
N ARG A 92 -3.57 -7.15 8.00
CA ARG A 92 -3.31 -8.60 8.21
C ARG A 92 -4.09 -9.46 7.21
N GLN A 93 -5.35 -9.13 6.96
CA GLN A 93 -6.16 -9.84 5.98
C GLN A 93 -5.60 -9.67 4.57
N LEU A 94 -5.23 -8.43 4.20
CA LEU A 94 -4.64 -8.11 2.90
C LEU A 94 -3.27 -8.77 2.71
N LEU A 95 -2.44 -8.85 3.75
CA LEU A 95 -1.15 -9.55 3.68
C LEU A 95 -1.34 -11.04 3.37
N SER A 96 -2.27 -11.70 4.07
CA SER A 96 -2.58 -13.11 3.81
C SER A 96 -3.14 -13.33 2.40
N GLU A 97 -4.00 -12.42 1.91
CA GLU A 97 -4.52 -12.49 0.54
C GLU A 97 -3.42 -12.25 -0.51
N LEU A 98 -2.49 -11.33 -0.25
CA LEU A 98 -1.35 -11.07 -1.11
C LEU A 98 -0.39 -12.26 -1.17
N GLU A 99 -0.11 -12.91 -0.03
CA GLU A 99 0.69 -14.15 0.02
C GLU A 99 0.07 -15.25 -0.85
N ALA A 100 -1.25 -15.45 -0.76
CA ALA A 100 -1.98 -16.40 -1.58
C ALA A 100 -1.89 -16.05 -3.07
N ALA A 101 -2.14 -14.79 -3.43
CA ALA A 101 -2.06 -14.33 -4.83
C ALA A 101 -0.65 -14.53 -5.43
N LEU A 102 0.39 -14.23 -4.65
CA LEU A 102 1.79 -14.40 -5.06
C LEU A 102 2.26 -15.87 -5.07
N ALA A 103 1.54 -16.78 -4.43
CA ALA A 103 1.81 -18.22 -4.49
C ALA A 103 1.23 -18.87 -5.75
N THR A 104 0.13 -18.31 -6.29
CA THR A 104 -0.55 -18.81 -7.48
C THR A 104 -0.19 -18.06 -8.77
N ALA A 105 0.58 -16.97 -8.66
CA ALA A 105 1.06 -16.23 -9.83
C ALA A 105 2.01 -17.11 -10.65
N PRO A 106 1.83 -17.18 -11.99
CA PRO A 106 2.65 -18.00 -12.87
C PRO A 106 4.11 -17.54 -12.94
#